data_AF-A0A644T0Y9-F1
#
_entry.id   AF-A0A644T0Y9-F1
#
_cell.length_a   1.000
_cell.length_b   1.000
_cell.length_c   1.000
_cell.angle_alpha   90.00
_cell.angle_beta   90.00
_cell.angle_gamma   90.00
#
_symmetry.space_group_name_H-M   'P 1'
#
loop_
_entity.id
_entity.type
_entity.pdbx_description
1 polymer ?
#
loop_
_entity_poly.entity_id
_entity_poly.type
_entity_poly.pdbx_seq_one_letter_code
_entity_poly.pdbx_strand_id
1 'polypeptide(L)'
;MSYVCPQDVFIAIESGEMSVVDAFKTLREMEGLATTDTPTDKNKHQQVEQILHELDNLIGLKEVKQLVREIYAFIEIQKRRQQERLITEPLVLHMIFKGNPGTGKTTVARILGKVFCEMGVLARGHLIEVERADLVGEYIGHTAQKTRDQLKKAYGGILFIDEAYSLARGGEKDFGKESIDVLVKARK
;
A
#
# COMPACT_ATOMS: atom_id res chain seq x y z
N MET A 1 -20.73 -41.03 -3.10
CA MET A 1 -20.28 -40.84 -1.70
C MET A 1 -20.01 -39.36 -1.55
N SER A 2 -20.76 -38.66 -0.69
CA SER A 2 -20.53 -37.24 -0.44
C SER A 2 -19.35 -37.12 0.52
N TYR A 3 -18.24 -36.55 0.06
CA TYR A 3 -17.10 -36.18 0.91
C TYR A 3 -17.56 -35.01 1.77
N VAL A 4 -17.47 -35.13 3.11
CA VAL A 4 -18.05 -34.14 4.04
C VAL A 4 -16.97 -33.31 4.74
N CYS A 5 -15.68 -33.67 4.62
CA CYS A 5 -14.59 -32.98 5.29
C CYS A 5 -13.39 -32.69 4.36
N PRO A 6 -12.67 -31.55 4.51
CA PRO A 6 -11.47 -31.23 3.71
C PRO A 6 -10.37 -32.29 3.77
N GLN A 7 -10.27 -33.02 4.89
CA GLN A 7 -9.33 -34.12 5.07
C GLN A 7 -9.62 -35.29 4.12
N ASP A 8 -10.89 -35.53 3.79
CA ASP A 8 -11.28 -36.60 2.87
C ASP A 8 -10.86 -36.28 1.43
N VAL A 9 -10.83 -34.99 1.06
CA VAL A 9 -10.37 -34.53 -0.26
C VAL A 9 -8.86 -34.75 -0.40
N PHE A 10 -8.09 -34.47 0.65
CA PHE A 10 -6.64 -34.73 0.64
C PHE A 10 -6.31 -36.22 0.50
N ILE A 11 -7.02 -37.08 1.24
CA ILE A 11 -6.86 -38.54 1.15
C ILE A 11 -7.21 -39.03 -0.27
N ALA A 12 -8.24 -38.46 -0.91
CA ALA A 12 -8.64 -38.83 -2.27
C ALA A 12 -7.63 -38.40 -3.36
N ILE A 13 -6.82 -37.35 -3.11
CA ILE A 13 -5.71 -36.97 -3.99
C ILE A 13 -4.56 -37.97 -3.83
N GLU A 14 -4.21 -38.35 -2.59
CA GLU A 14 -3.13 -39.30 -2.32
C GLU A 14 -3.44 -40.72 -2.81
N SER A 15 -4.71 -41.13 -2.75
CA SER A 15 -5.16 -42.41 -3.30
C SER A 15 -5.33 -42.43 -4.82
N GLY A 16 -5.22 -41.27 -5.49
CA GLY A 16 -5.39 -41.12 -6.93
C GLY A 16 -6.84 -41.22 -7.41
N GLU A 17 -7.81 -41.24 -6.50
CA GLU A 17 -9.24 -41.26 -6.81
C GLU A 17 -9.76 -39.92 -7.34
N MET A 18 -9.01 -38.82 -7.09
CA MET A 18 -9.38 -37.48 -7.47
C MET A 18 -8.23 -36.72 -8.11
N SER A 19 -8.50 -36.04 -9.23
CA SER A 19 -7.55 -35.11 -9.84
C SER A 19 -7.38 -33.87 -8.98
N VAL A 20 -6.17 -33.30 -8.96
CA VAL A 20 -5.86 -32.03 -8.26
C VAL A 20 -6.83 -30.91 -8.69
N VAL A 21 -7.26 -30.91 -9.96
CA VAL A 21 -8.20 -29.90 -10.49
C VAL A 21 -9.61 -30.09 -9.92
N ASP A 22 -10.06 -31.33 -9.77
CA ASP A 22 -11.39 -31.65 -9.24
C ASP A 22 -11.44 -31.50 -7.72
N ALA A 23 -10.34 -31.81 -7.05
CA ALA A 23 -10.15 -31.50 -5.64
C ALA A 23 -10.21 -29.99 -5.38
N PHE A 24 -9.57 -29.18 -6.23
CA PHE A 24 -9.61 -27.72 -6.09
C PHE A 24 -11.02 -27.16 -6.30
N LYS A 25 -11.80 -27.72 -7.24
CA LYS A 25 -13.23 -27.36 -7.42
C LYS A 25 -14.06 -27.77 -6.20
N THR A 26 -13.87 -28.98 -5.70
CA THR A 26 -14.62 -29.53 -4.55
C THR A 26 -14.33 -28.73 -3.28
N LEU A 27 -13.07 -28.40 -3.02
CA LEU A 27 -12.69 -27.53 -1.90
C LEU A 27 -13.29 -26.13 -2.04
N ARG A 28 -13.31 -25.57 -3.25
CA ARG A 28 -13.92 -24.26 -3.52
C ARG A 28 -15.45 -24.26 -3.39
N GLU A 29 -16.10 -25.38 -3.73
CA GLU A 29 -17.54 -25.58 -3.51
C GLU A 29 -17.87 -25.77 -2.02
N MET A 30 -16.99 -26.45 -1.26
CA MET A 30 -17.08 -26.58 0.20
C MET A 30 -16.83 -25.24 0.92
N GLU A 31 -15.87 -24.45 0.45
CA GLU A 31 -15.63 -23.06 0.91
C GLU A 31 -16.75 -22.09 0.48
N GLY A 32 -17.55 -22.43 -0.54
CA GLY A 32 -18.70 -21.64 -0.99
C GLY A 32 -19.81 -21.47 0.07
N LEU A 33 -19.85 -22.34 1.08
CA LEU A 33 -20.70 -22.20 2.28
C LEU A 33 -19.96 -21.56 3.47
N ALA A 34 -18.63 -21.50 3.42
CA ALA A 34 -17.75 -20.91 4.42
C ALA A 34 -17.02 -19.68 3.85
N THR A 35 -17.77 -18.72 3.30
CA THR A 35 -17.24 -17.35 3.24
C THR A 35 -17.10 -16.87 4.68
N THR A 36 -15.92 -17.02 5.27
CA THR A 36 -15.52 -16.27 6.48
C THR A 36 -15.23 -14.81 6.15
N ASP A 37 -15.91 -14.25 5.14
CA ASP A 37 -16.05 -12.82 4.99
C ASP A 37 -17.05 -12.39 6.05
N THR A 38 -16.55 -12.02 7.23
CA THR A 38 -17.36 -11.28 8.19
C THR A 38 -18.03 -10.10 7.46
N PRO A 39 -19.27 -9.69 7.81
CA PRO A 39 -19.97 -8.59 7.14
C PRO A 39 -19.15 -7.28 7.12
N THR A 40 -18.15 -7.16 8.00
CA THR A 40 -17.15 -6.09 8.06
C THR A 40 -16.19 -6.09 6.85
N ASP A 41 -15.74 -7.25 6.36
CA ASP A 41 -14.80 -7.33 5.22
C ASP A 41 -15.49 -7.06 3.88
N LYS A 42 -16.74 -7.50 3.69
CA LYS A 42 -17.53 -7.16 2.48
C LYS A 42 -17.71 -5.64 2.32
N ASN A 43 -17.91 -4.92 3.44
CA ASN A 43 -18.06 -3.48 3.42
C ASN A 43 -16.74 -2.77 3.05
N LYS A 44 -15.60 -3.23 3.59
CA LYS A 44 -14.27 -2.70 3.25
C LYS A 44 -13.93 -2.90 1.77
N HIS A 45 -14.20 -4.09 1.22
CA HIS A 45 -13.98 -4.33 -0.20
C HIS A 45 -14.81 -3.38 -1.07
N GLN A 46 -16.08 -3.14 -0.73
CA GLN A 46 -16.91 -2.16 -1.44
C GLN A 46 -16.37 -0.74 -1.34
N GLN A 47 -15.85 -0.33 -0.17
CA GLN A 47 -15.24 0.98 0.02
C GLN A 47 -13.96 1.15 -0.81
N VAL A 48 -13.10 0.12 -0.84
CA VAL A 48 -11.89 0.14 -1.67
C VAL A 48 -12.26 0.25 -3.15
N GLU A 49 -13.23 -0.53 -3.64
CA GLU A 49 -13.70 -0.46 -5.03
C GLU A 49 -14.25 0.93 -5.39
N GLN A 50 -14.98 1.58 -4.48
CA GLN A 50 -15.45 2.95 -4.68
C GLN A 50 -14.29 3.95 -4.83
N ILE A 51 -13.24 3.81 -4.03
CA ILE A 51 -12.06 4.69 -4.12
C ILE A 51 -11.23 4.37 -5.38
N LEU A 52 -11.14 3.10 -5.78
CA LEU A 52 -10.51 2.72 -7.04
C LEU A 52 -11.28 3.28 -8.24
N HIS A 53 -12.61 3.37 -8.15
CA HIS A 53 -13.42 4.06 -9.16
C HIS A 53 -13.13 5.57 -9.21
N GLU A 54 -12.82 6.22 -8.07
CA GLU A 54 -12.34 7.61 -8.04
C GLU A 54 -11.03 7.74 -8.85
N LEU A 55 -10.11 6.78 -8.70
CA LEU A 55 -8.87 6.73 -9.49
C LEU A 55 -9.16 6.50 -10.98
N ASP A 56 -10.09 5.61 -11.31
CA ASP A 56 -10.46 5.29 -12.70
C ASP A 56 -11.10 6.46 -13.44
N ASN A 57 -11.79 7.35 -12.73
CA ASN A 57 -12.35 8.58 -13.29
C ASN A 57 -11.29 9.60 -13.71
N LEU A 58 -10.04 9.49 -13.23
CA LEU A 58 -8.97 10.36 -13.70
C LEU A 58 -8.57 10.02 -15.14
N ILE A 59 -8.50 11.03 -15.99
CA ILE A 59 -8.15 10.85 -17.41
C ILE A 59 -6.67 10.43 -17.52
N GLY A 60 -6.42 9.33 -18.25
CA GLY A 60 -5.08 8.80 -18.44
C GLY A 60 -4.59 7.92 -17.29
N LEU A 61 -3.31 8.07 -16.92
CA LEU A 61 -2.68 7.39 -15.78
C LEU A 61 -2.75 5.85 -15.80
N LYS A 62 -2.77 5.22 -16.99
CA LYS A 62 -2.93 3.77 -17.14
C LYS A 62 -1.94 2.96 -16.30
N GLU A 63 -0.66 3.33 -16.35
CA GLU A 63 0.41 2.67 -15.59
C GLU A 63 0.20 2.80 -14.08
N VAL A 64 -0.22 3.98 -13.61
CA VAL A 64 -0.49 4.20 -12.19
C VAL A 64 -1.69 3.38 -11.73
N LYS A 65 -2.79 3.40 -12.49
CA LYS A 65 -3.99 2.59 -12.21
C LYS A 65 -3.65 1.11 -12.11
N GLN A 66 -2.82 0.62 -13.04
CA GLN A 66 -2.35 -0.76 -13.05
C GLN A 66 -1.51 -1.07 -11.80
N LEU A 67 -0.54 -0.22 -11.47
CA LEU A 67 0.30 -0.38 -10.28
C LEU A 67 -0.53 -0.39 -8.98
N VAL A 68 -1.54 0.46 -8.86
CA VAL A 68 -2.42 0.46 -7.67
C VAL A 68 -3.14 -0.88 -7.52
N ARG A 69 -3.65 -1.45 -8.62
CA ARG A 69 -4.31 -2.77 -8.60
C ARG A 69 -3.34 -3.90 -8.25
N GLU A 70 -2.11 -3.84 -8.75
CA GLU A 70 -1.06 -4.81 -8.42
C GLU A 70 -0.70 -4.76 -6.94
N ILE A 71 -0.54 -3.55 -6.38
CA ILE A 71 -0.30 -3.36 -4.95
C ILE A 71 -1.46 -3.90 -4.12
N TYR A 72 -2.71 -3.62 -4.52
CA TYR A 72 -3.91 -4.14 -3.87
C TYR A 72 -3.91 -5.67 -3.84
N ALA A 73 -3.71 -6.32 -4.99
CA ALA A 73 -3.67 -7.77 -5.09
C ALA A 73 -2.54 -8.38 -4.25
N PHE A 74 -1.36 -7.74 -4.24
CA PHE A 74 -0.24 -8.20 -3.44
C PHE A 74 -0.53 -8.12 -1.94
N ILE A 75 -1.08 -7.01 -1.45
CA ILE A 75 -1.47 -6.84 -0.04
C ILE A 75 -2.49 -7.90 0.37
N GLU A 76 -3.49 -8.16 -0.47
CA GLU A 76 -4.52 -9.16 -0.21
C GLU A 76 -3.93 -10.57 -0.07
N ILE A 77 -3.00 -10.94 -0.96
CA ILE A 77 -2.27 -12.21 -0.87
C ILE A 77 -1.45 -12.27 0.43
N GLN A 78 -0.74 -11.21 0.80
CA GLN A 78 0.05 -11.21 2.04
C GLN A 78 -0.83 -11.34 3.29
N LYS A 79 -2.00 -10.71 3.31
CA LYS A 79 -2.97 -10.86 4.41
C LYS A 79 -3.45 -12.31 4.56
N ARG A 80 -3.82 -12.96 3.46
CA ARG A 80 -4.24 -14.37 3.47
C ARG A 80 -3.11 -15.28 3.94
N ARG A 81 -1.89 -15.06 3.45
CA ARG A 81 -0.70 -15.79 3.93
C ARG A 81 -0.50 -15.61 5.43
N GLN A 82 -0.69 -14.40 5.95
CA GLN A 82 -0.59 -14.12 7.38
C GLN A 82 -1.65 -14.87 8.21
N GLN A 83 -2.90 -14.92 7.73
CA GLN A 83 -4.00 -15.66 8.37
C GLN A 83 -3.68 -17.16 8.47
N GLU A 84 -3.09 -17.72 7.41
CA GLU A 84 -2.64 -19.12 7.35
C GLU A 84 -1.27 -19.36 8.01
N ARG A 85 -0.70 -18.35 8.69
CA ARG A 85 0.61 -18.41 9.37
C ARG A 85 1.77 -18.80 8.44
N LEU A 86 1.65 -18.47 7.17
CA LEU A 86 2.71 -18.63 6.18
C LEU A 86 3.68 -17.45 6.24
N ILE A 87 4.86 -17.64 5.66
CA ILE A 87 5.88 -16.59 5.55
C ILE A 87 5.33 -15.45 4.69
N THR A 88 5.36 -14.23 5.22
CA THR A 88 4.98 -13.00 4.51
C THR A 88 6.20 -12.18 4.14
N GLU A 89 6.11 -11.43 3.05
CA GLU A 89 7.16 -10.52 2.61
C GLU A 89 6.88 -9.08 3.08
N PRO A 90 7.91 -8.29 3.45
CA PRO A 90 7.73 -6.90 3.83
C PRO A 90 7.32 -6.05 2.62
N LEU A 91 6.37 -5.15 2.83
CA LEU A 91 5.87 -4.27 1.79
C LEU A 91 6.64 -2.94 1.78
N VAL A 92 7.22 -2.59 0.63
CA VAL A 92 7.89 -1.29 0.42
C VAL A 92 7.05 -0.45 -0.54
N LEU A 93 6.47 0.65 -0.04
CA LEU A 93 5.52 1.50 -0.80
C LEU A 93 6.00 2.94 -1.03
N HIS A 94 7.31 3.20 -0.90
CA HIS A 94 7.84 4.51 -1.29
C HIS A 94 7.85 4.63 -2.82
N MET A 95 7.25 5.70 -3.35
CA MET A 95 7.07 5.91 -4.78
C MET A 95 7.65 7.24 -5.23
N ILE A 96 7.98 7.33 -6.53
CA ILE A 96 8.39 8.57 -7.18
C ILE A 96 7.34 8.90 -8.24
N PHE A 97 6.72 10.08 -8.14
CA PHE A 97 5.84 10.59 -9.19
C PHE A 97 6.62 11.56 -10.08
N LYS A 98 6.85 11.15 -11.32
CA LYS A 98 7.54 11.97 -12.34
C LYS A 98 6.53 12.44 -13.38
N GLY A 99 6.56 13.73 -13.70
CA GLY A 99 5.73 14.32 -14.74
C GLY A 99 5.70 15.84 -14.65
N ASN A 100 5.20 16.50 -15.69
CA ASN A 100 5.09 17.96 -15.73
C ASN A 100 4.19 18.50 -14.60
N PRO A 101 4.36 19.75 -14.16
CA PRO A 101 3.41 20.40 -13.26
C PRO A 101 1.97 20.33 -13.79
N GLY A 102 0.99 20.20 -12.90
CA GLY A 102 -0.43 20.11 -13.29
C GLY A 102 -0.91 18.73 -13.78
N THR A 103 -0.08 17.68 -13.79
CA THR A 103 -0.49 16.32 -14.21
C THR A 103 -1.16 15.49 -13.11
N GLY A 104 -1.72 16.13 -12.07
CA GLY A 104 -2.50 15.45 -11.02
C GLY A 104 -1.71 14.59 -10.02
N LYS A 105 -0.39 14.75 -9.91
CA LYS A 105 0.48 13.95 -9.00
C LYS A 105 -0.02 13.97 -7.54
N THR A 106 -0.30 15.16 -7.01
CA THR A 106 -0.82 15.33 -5.64
C THR A 106 -2.21 14.71 -5.47
N THR A 107 -3.07 14.81 -6.49
CA THR A 107 -4.41 14.20 -6.48
C THR A 107 -4.33 12.69 -6.37
N VAL A 108 -3.45 12.06 -7.18
CA VAL A 108 -3.20 10.62 -7.13
C VAL A 108 -2.65 10.21 -5.77
N ALA A 109 -1.71 10.98 -5.20
CA ALA A 109 -1.16 10.71 -3.87
C ALA A 109 -2.26 10.69 -2.79
N ARG A 110 -3.22 11.61 -2.88
CA ARG A 110 -4.34 11.71 -1.95
C ARG A 110 -5.29 10.52 -2.05
N ILE A 111 -5.60 10.08 -3.27
CA ILE A 111 -6.44 8.89 -3.49
C ILE A 111 -5.73 7.64 -2.95
N LEU A 112 -4.43 7.49 -3.22
CA LEU A 112 -3.61 6.40 -2.68
C LEU A 112 -3.63 6.35 -1.15
N GLY A 113 -3.58 7.50 -0.48
CA GLY A 113 -3.72 7.57 0.98
C GLY A 113 -5.02 6.95 1.48
N LYS A 114 -6.15 7.26 0.83
CA LYS A 114 -7.45 6.66 1.14
C LYS A 114 -7.43 5.14 0.91
N VAL A 115 -6.96 4.69 -0.27
CA VAL A 115 -6.90 3.26 -0.62
C VAL A 115 -6.05 2.50 0.40
N PHE A 116 -4.87 3.00 0.74
CA PHE A 116 -3.95 2.34 1.68
C PHE A 116 -4.50 2.31 3.11
N CYS A 117 -5.28 3.31 3.52
CA CYS A 117 -5.98 3.31 4.80
C CYS A 117 -7.07 2.24 4.84
N GLU A 118 -7.93 2.16 3.82
CA GLU A 118 -8.98 1.15 3.76
C GLU A 118 -8.43 -0.28 3.66
N MET A 119 -7.29 -0.44 3.00
CA MET A 119 -6.56 -1.70 2.99
C MET A 119 -5.84 -2.03 4.30
N GLY A 120 -5.85 -1.14 5.30
CA GLY A 120 -5.16 -1.36 6.58
C GLY A 120 -3.64 -1.35 6.49
N VAL A 121 -3.08 -0.80 5.41
CA VAL A 121 -1.63 -0.57 5.26
C VAL A 121 -1.23 0.67 6.06
N LEU A 122 -2.06 1.71 6.00
CA LEU A 122 -1.89 2.95 6.75
C LEU A 122 -2.92 3.01 7.87
N ALA A 123 -2.52 3.55 9.02
CA ALA A 123 -3.44 3.80 10.13
C ALA A 123 -4.42 4.94 9.83
N ARG A 124 -4.05 5.86 8.92
CA ARG A 124 -4.81 7.04 8.51
C ARG A 124 -4.61 7.31 7.02
N GLY A 125 -5.63 7.81 6.34
CA GLY A 125 -5.57 8.12 4.90
C GLY A 125 -5.16 9.54 4.55
N HIS A 126 -4.57 10.31 5.49
CA HIS A 126 -4.22 11.70 5.26
C HIS A 126 -2.91 11.87 4.50
N LEU A 127 -2.82 12.97 3.76
CA LEU A 127 -1.66 13.38 2.99
C LEU A 127 -1.08 14.66 3.61
N ILE A 128 0.21 14.67 3.93
CA ILE A 128 0.96 15.86 4.29
C ILE A 128 1.87 16.22 3.12
N GLU A 129 1.52 17.31 2.45
CA GLU A 129 2.32 17.90 1.37
C GLU A 129 3.35 18.86 1.97
N VAL A 130 4.60 18.71 1.53
CA VAL A 130 5.72 19.53 1.98
C VAL A 130 6.61 19.89 0.80
N GLU A 131 7.21 21.08 0.88
CA GLU A 131 8.25 21.52 -0.03
C GLU A 131 9.60 21.59 0.68
N ARG A 132 10.65 21.98 -0.04
CA ARG A 132 11.97 22.21 0.55
C ARG A 132 11.93 23.20 1.71
N ALA A 133 11.15 24.28 1.59
CA ALA A 133 11.02 25.29 2.62
C ALA A 133 10.40 24.74 3.91
N ASP A 134 9.66 23.63 3.87
CA ASP A 134 9.06 23.00 5.04
C ASP A 134 10.00 22.03 5.75
N LEU A 135 11.04 21.55 5.06
CA LEU A 135 11.97 20.53 5.56
C LEU A 135 13.30 21.14 5.99
N VAL A 136 13.78 22.14 5.26
CA VAL A 136 15.08 22.78 5.46
C VAL A 136 14.93 24.02 6.35
N GLY A 137 15.81 24.14 7.36
CA GLY A 137 15.89 25.29 8.24
C GLY A 137 16.82 26.38 7.69
N GLU A 138 16.64 27.61 8.16
CA GLU A 138 17.50 28.76 7.81
C GLU A 138 18.84 28.74 8.55
N TYR A 139 18.89 28.08 9.70
CA TYR A 139 20.05 28.04 10.60
C TYR A 139 20.51 26.60 10.89
N ILE A 140 21.78 26.46 11.24
CA ILE A 140 22.41 25.18 11.60
C ILE A 140 21.62 24.49 12.72
N GLY A 141 21.33 23.20 12.54
CA GLY A 141 20.63 22.38 13.54
C GLY A 141 19.11 22.51 13.54
N HIS A 142 18.53 23.47 12.80
CA HIS A 142 17.07 23.58 12.68
C HIS A 142 16.48 22.56 11.71
N THR A 143 17.23 22.17 10.68
CA THR A 143 16.77 21.28 9.61
C THR A 143 16.33 19.90 10.12
N ALA A 144 17.15 19.26 10.96
CA ALA A 144 16.79 17.97 11.52
C ALA A 144 15.48 18.01 12.33
N GLN A 145 15.27 19.06 13.12
CA GLN A 145 14.05 19.22 13.90
C GLN A 145 12.83 19.45 13.01
N LYS A 146 12.97 20.36 12.04
CA LYS A 146 11.91 20.72 11.09
C LYS A 146 11.45 19.52 10.25
N THR A 147 12.39 18.74 9.72
CA THR A 147 12.09 17.50 8.97
C THR A 147 11.39 16.47 9.86
N ARG A 148 11.84 16.28 11.11
CA ARG A 148 11.20 15.35 12.06
C ARG A 148 9.77 15.76 12.40
N ASP A 149 9.50 17.05 12.51
CA ASP A 149 8.16 17.52 12.83
C ASP A 149 7.17 17.31 11.67
N GLN A 150 7.62 17.44 10.42
CA GLN A 150 6.80 17.04 9.27
C GLN A 150 6.58 15.52 9.20
N LEU A 151 7.62 14.72 9.49
CA LEU A 151 7.49 13.26 9.58
C LEU A 151 6.46 12.84 10.64
N LYS A 152 6.46 13.47 11.81
CA LYS A 152 5.47 13.20 12.87
C LYS A 152 4.05 13.50 12.42
N LYS A 153 3.83 14.61 11.71
CA LYS A 153 2.50 14.95 11.16
C LYS A 153 2.03 13.93 10.11
N ALA A 154 2.96 13.42 9.30
CA ALA A 154 2.67 12.43 8.28
C ALA A 154 2.55 11.00 8.85
N TYR A 155 2.89 10.77 10.11
CA TYR A 155 2.88 9.44 10.71
C TYR A 155 1.50 8.78 10.61
N GLY A 156 1.51 7.52 10.17
CA GLY A 156 0.29 6.76 9.89
C GLY A 156 -0.42 7.15 8.59
N GLY A 157 0.06 8.15 7.85
CA GLY A 157 -0.44 8.58 6.53
C GLY A 157 0.69 8.65 5.49
N ILE A 158 0.59 9.59 4.54
CA ILE A 158 1.59 9.78 3.48
C ILE A 158 2.28 11.14 3.62
N LEU A 159 3.61 11.15 3.60
CA LEU A 159 4.42 12.36 3.38
C LEU A 159 4.69 12.52 1.89
N PHE A 160 4.18 13.59 1.30
CA PHE A 160 4.39 13.93 -0.10
C PHE A 160 5.37 15.10 -0.21
N ILE A 161 6.55 14.85 -0.77
CA ILE A 161 7.59 15.87 -0.94
C ILE A 161 7.53 16.36 -2.38
N ASP A 162 6.98 17.55 -2.61
CA ASP A 162 7.01 18.13 -3.93
C ASP A 162 8.40 18.65 -4.27
N GLU A 163 8.75 18.55 -5.56
CA GLU A 163 10.05 18.94 -6.09
C GLU A 163 11.24 18.43 -5.26
N ALA A 164 11.17 17.18 -4.78
CA ALA A 164 12.16 16.59 -3.87
C ALA A 164 13.63 16.66 -4.37
N TYR A 165 13.83 16.79 -5.69
CA TYR A 165 15.14 17.03 -6.29
C TYR A 165 15.81 18.30 -5.74
N SER A 166 15.02 19.29 -5.31
CA SER A 166 15.50 20.53 -4.71
C SER A 166 16.27 20.30 -3.41
N LEU A 167 15.98 19.25 -2.64
CA LEU A 167 16.73 18.90 -1.42
C LEU A 167 18.17 18.49 -1.72
N ALA A 168 18.40 17.91 -2.90
CA ALA A 168 19.73 17.49 -3.35
C ALA A 168 20.48 18.59 -4.13
N ARG A 169 19.78 19.64 -4.59
CA ARG A 169 20.38 20.78 -5.30
C ARG A 169 20.94 21.78 -4.30
N GLY A 170 22.22 21.60 -3.94
CA GLY A 170 22.91 22.43 -2.96
C GLY A 170 24.42 22.19 -2.93
N GLY A 171 25.19 23.21 -2.53
CA GLY A 171 26.62 23.10 -2.26
C GLY A 171 26.91 22.47 -0.89
N GLU A 172 28.18 22.41 -0.48
CA GLU A 172 28.58 21.83 0.83
C GLU A 172 27.99 22.55 2.04
N LYS A 173 27.58 23.82 1.89
CA LYS A 173 26.95 24.62 2.95
C LYS A 173 25.41 24.55 2.96
N ASP A 174 24.82 23.68 2.14
CA ASP A 174 23.36 23.53 2.08
C ASP A 174 22.89 22.44 3.06
N PHE A 175 21.86 22.77 3.85
CA PHE A 175 21.22 21.86 4.79
C PHE A 175 20.23 20.87 4.15
N GLY A 176 20.01 20.92 2.83
CA GLY A 176 19.17 19.95 2.11
C GLY A 176 19.62 18.50 2.29
N LYS A 177 20.94 18.24 2.30
CA LYS A 177 21.50 16.91 2.57
C LYS A 177 21.17 16.41 3.98
N GLU A 178 21.18 17.30 4.97
CA GLU A 178 20.81 16.98 6.35
C GLU A 178 19.35 16.52 6.44
N SER A 179 18.44 17.13 5.68
CA SER A 179 17.03 16.67 5.60
C SER A 179 16.94 15.25 5.04
N ILE A 180 17.70 14.95 3.98
CA ILE A 180 17.75 13.61 3.37
C ILE A 180 18.27 12.59 4.39
N ASP A 181 19.34 12.90 5.12
CA ASP A 181 19.88 12.02 6.15
C ASP A 181 18.86 11.71 7.26
N VAL A 182 18.06 12.71 7.63
CA VAL A 182 16.99 12.54 8.63
C VAL A 182 15.87 11.65 8.09
N LEU A 183 15.44 11.83 6.84
CA LEU A 183 14.46 10.97 6.18
C LEU A 183 14.95 9.52 6.10
N VAL A 184 16.21 9.30 5.75
CA VAL A 184 16.82 7.95 5.67
C VAL A 184 16.89 7.31 7.05
N LYS A 185 17.25 8.07 8.10
CA LYS A 185 17.28 7.56 9.48
C LYS A 185 15.90 7.19 10.01
N ALA A 186 14.84 7.90 9.59
CA ALA A 186 13.48 7.64 10.00
C ALA A 186 12.85 6.37 9.40
N ARG A 187 13.51 5.73 8.42
CA ARG A 187 13.08 4.46 7.81
C ARG A 187 13.36 3.24 8.71
N LYS A 188 14.24 3.36 9.70
CA LYS A 188 14.55 2.28 10.66
C LYS A 188 13.52 2.21 11.77
#